data_AF-A0A9E3EX15-F1
#
_entry.id   AF-A0A9E3EX15-F1
#
_cell.length_a   1.000
_cell.length_b   1.000
_cell.length_c   1.000
_cell.angle_alpha   90.00
_cell.angle_beta   90.00
_cell.angle_gamma   90.00
#
_symmetry.space_group_name_H-M   'P 1'
#
loop_
_entity.id
_entity.type
_entity.pdbx_description
1 polymer ?
#
loop_
_entity_poly.entity_id
_entity_poly.type
_entity_poly.pdbx_seq_one_letter_code
_entity_poly.pdbx_strand_id
1 'polypeptide(L)'
;MKGAWRRTPGTVWALLLAVGVGVATPTFVYLIRLFGFRIPQPNIEADYLEGLLWALALGASIFLWPAPARDKRPLLILWGAKCLVTLGFMLLYEWHYGLDAYMYFDQSRAQISPLHDMGWGRGTENLIGLAWIQSSILPPSYHALKVSFAMVGLVSVYLTYRGAVRFRGEEDIRLLYVLGLFPSILFWSSILG
;
A
#
# COMPACT_ATOMS: atom_id res chain seq x y z
N MET A 1 17.28 52.49 -13.83
CA MET A 1 16.78 51.54 -12.83
C MET A 1 16.81 50.13 -13.44
N LYS A 2 17.82 49.32 -13.11
CA LYS A 2 17.93 47.92 -13.59
C LYS A 2 17.62 47.00 -12.42
N GLY A 3 16.38 46.51 -12.37
CA GLY A 3 15.95 45.52 -11.38
C GLY A 3 16.57 44.16 -11.71
N ALA A 4 17.65 43.82 -11.02
CA ALA A 4 18.25 42.50 -11.12
C ALA A 4 17.27 41.46 -10.54
N TRP A 5 16.66 40.69 -11.43
CA TRP A 5 15.92 39.46 -11.10
C TRP A 5 16.86 38.52 -10.33
N ARG A 6 16.78 38.52 -9.00
CA ARG A 6 17.39 37.48 -8.18
C ARG A 6 16.65 36.18 -8.45
N ARG A 7 17.17 35.35 -9.36
CA ARG A 7 16.72 33.95 -9.50
C ARG A 7 16.92 33.29 -8.13
N THR A 8 15.83 32.97 -7.45
CA THR A 8 15.91 32.25 -6.17
C THR A 8 16.41 30.84 -6.45
N PRO A 9 17.41 30.33 -5.71
CA PRO A 9 17.96 28.98 -5.94
C PRO A 9 16.90 27.88 -5.96
N GLY A 10 15.77 28.09 -5.27
CA GLY A 10 14.62 27.16 -5.30
C GLY A 10 13.98 26.97 -6.67
N THR A 11 14.00 27.96 -7.56
CA THR A 11 13.42 27.81 -8.92
C THR A 11 14.23 26.87 -9.80
N VAL A 12 15.56 26.88 -9.66
CA VAL A 12 16.46 25.98 -10.40
C VAL A 12 16.27 24.54 -9.91
N TRP A 13 16.21 24.32 -8.59
CA TRP A 13 15.95 22.99 -8.04
C TRP A 13 14.57 22.45 -8.40
N ALA A 14 13.53 23.29 -8.38
CA ALA A 14 12.19 22.89 -8.80
C ALA A 14 12.15 22.50 -10.28
N LEU A 15 12.85 23.25 -11.15
CA LEU A 15 12.97 22.91 -12.57
C LEU A 15 13.74 21.61 -12.78
N LEU A 16 14.86 21.40 -12.10
CA LEU A 16 15.63 20.16 -12.19
C LEU A 16 14.81 18.96 -11.71
N LEU A 17 14.05 19.12 -10.62
CA LEU A 17 13.14 18.09 -10.11
C LEU A 17 12.04 17.79 -11.15
N ALA A 18 11.39 18.82 -11.69
CA ALA A 18 10.32 18.66 -12.68
C ALA A 18 10.82 17.97 -13.96
N VAL A 19 12.01 18.33 -14.45
CA VAL A 19 12.64 17.68 -15.60
C VAL A 19 13.00 16.24 -15.26
N GLY A 20 13.61 15.99 -14.10
CA GLY A 20 13.94 14.65 -13.64
C GLY A 20 12.71 13.74 -13.54
N VAL A 21 11.62 14.24 -12.96
CA VAL A 21 10.32 13.54 -12.91
C VAL A 21 9.77 13.31 -14.32
N GLY A 22 9.80 14.32 -15.18
CA GLY A 22 9.32 14.22 -16.56
C GLY A 22 10.04 13.15 -17.37
N VAL A 23 11.36 13.02 -17.20
CA VAL A 23 12.19 12.00 -17.88
C VAL A 23 11.99 10.62 -17.25
N ALA A 24 11.84 10.54 -15.92
CA ALA A 24 11.65 9.27 -15.23
C ALA A 24 10.26 8.66 -15.44
N THR A 25 9.22 9.50 -15.66
CA THR A 25 7.82 9.06 -15.73
C THR A 25 7.56 8.02 -16.83
N PRO A 26 7.98 8.21 -18.10
CA PRO A 26 7.80 7.19 -19.14
C PRO A 26 8.45 5.85 -18.80
N THR A 27 9.66 5.91 -18.23
CA THR A 27 10.39 4.71 -17.79
C THR A 27 9.62 4.00 -16.69
N PHE A 28 9.13 4.74 -15.70
CA PHE A 28 8.35 4.20 -14.60
C PHE A 28 7.04 3.56 -15.07
N VAL A 29 6.30 4.21 -15.96
CA VAL A 29 5.08 3.68 -16.58
C VAL A 29 5.37 2.39 -17.37
N TYR A 30 6.47 2.37 -18.11
CA TYR A 30 6.91 1.17 -18.82
C TYR A 30 7.21 0.02 -17.85
N LEU A 31 7.88 0.28 -16.73
CA LEU A 31 8.16 -0.73 -15.70
C LEU A 31 6.88 -1.27 -15.05
N ILE A 32 5.90 -0.42 -14.78
CA ILE A 32 4.59 -0.86 -14.25
C ILE A 32 3.92 -1.83 -15.23
N ARG A 33 3.90 -1.49 -16.53
CA ARG A 33 3.36 -2.38 -17.57
C ARG A 33 4.10 -3.69 -17.67
N LEU A 34 5.43 -3.63 -17.68
CA LEU A 34 6.29 -4.79 -17.83
C LEU A 34 6.12 -5.76 -16.66
N PHE A 35 6.13 -5.25 -15.43
CA PHE A 35 6.04 -6.09 -14.24
C PHE A 35 4.60 -6.50 -13.89
N GLY A 36 3.62 -5.66 -14.22
CA GLY A 36 2.20 -5.91 -13.96
C GLY A 36 1.46 -6.74 -15.02
N PHE A 37 2.14 -7.25 -16.06
CA PHE A 37 1.49 -7.88 -17.21
C PHE A 37 0.60 -9.10 -16.90
N ARG A 38 0.80 -9.74 -15.73
CA ARG A 38 0.00 -10.89 -15.27
C ARG A 38 -1.19 -10.51 -14.40
N ILE A 39 -1.24 -9.26 -13.92
CA ILE A 39 -2.31 -8.79 -13.07
C ILE A 39 -3.59 -8.76 -13.94
N PRO A 40 -4.73 -9.32 -13.48
CA PRO A 40 -5.96 -9.45 -14.26
C PRO A 40 -6.70 -8.11 -14.41
N GLN A 41 -6.02 -7.10 -14.94
CA GLN A 41 -6.46 -5.72 -15.11
C GLN A 41 -6.13 -5.21 -16.51
N PRO A 42 -7.11 -4.74 -17.29
CA PRO A 42 -6.87 -4.26 -18.65
C PRO A 42 -6.06 -2.96 -18.70
N ASN A 43 -6.19 -2.08 -17.69
CA ASN A 43 -5.46 -0.82 -17.62
C ASN A 43 -4.65 -0.76 -16.32
N ILE A 44 -3.45 -1.32 -16.38
CA ILE A 44 -2.58 -1.46 -15.22
C ILE A 44 -2.04 -0.11 -14.71
N GLU A 45 -1.92 0.89 -15.58
CA GLU A 45 -1.47 2.23 -15.17
C GLU A 45 -2.51 2.96 -14.33
N ALA A 46 -3.77 2.92 -14.77
CA ALA A 46 -4.88 3.49 -14.01
C ALA A 46 -5.06 2.74 -12.68
N ASP A 47 -5.02 1.41 -12.71
CA ASP A 47 -5.11 0.57 -11.50
C ASP A 47 -4.00 0.90 -10.49
N TYR A 48 -2.76 1.06 -10.96
CA TYR A 48 -1.62 1.44 -10.11
C TYR A 48 -1.78 2.86 -9.55
N LEU A 49 -2.23 3.82 -10.37
CA LEU A 49 -2.50 5.20 -9.92
C LEU A 49 -3.58 5.23 -8.84
N GLU A 50 -4.66 4.47 -9.02
CA GLU A 50 -5.71 4.32 -8.00
C GLU A 50 -5.15 3.74 -6.70
N GLY A 51 -4.30 2.71 -6.79
CA GLY A 51 -3.59 2.16 -5.62
C GLY A 51 -2.69 3.19 -4.93
N LEU A 52 -1.96 4.01 -5.69
CA LEU A 52 -1.12 5.07 -5.15
C LEU A 52 -1.93 6.17 -4.45
N LEU A 53 -3.01 6.65 -5.08
CA LEU A 53 -3.92 7.64 -4.49
C LEU A 53 -4.57 7.09 -3.21
N TRP A 54 -4.97 5.82 -3.23
CA TRP A 54 -5.51 5.14 -2.07
C TRP A 54 -4.47 5.00 -0.95
N ALA A 55 -3.21 4.72 -1.29
CA ALA A 55 -2.13 4.65 -0.32
C ALA A 55 -1.86 6.00 0.38
N LEU A 56 -1.98 7.10 -0.36
CA LEU A 56 -1.90 8.45 0.20
C LEU A 56 -3.09 8.75 1.12
N ALA A 57 -4.30 8.38 0.71
CA ALA A 57 -5.52 8.56 1.51
C ALA A 57 -5.44 7.79 2.85
N LEU A 58 -5.06 6.51 2.80
CA LEU A 58 -4.87 5.69 4.01
C LEU A 58 -3.71 6.19 4.87
N GLY A 59 -2.61 6.64 4.25
CA GLY A 59 -1.50 7.27 4.98
C GLY A 59 -1.91 8.55 5.71
N ALA A 60 -2.72 9.39 5.06
CA ALA A 60 -3.30 10.58 5.69
C ALA A 60 -4.26 10.22 6.83
N SER A 61 -4.99 9.11 6.72
CA SER A 61 -5.89 8.65 7.79
C SER A 61 -5.16 8.37 9.11
N ILE A 62 -3.86 8.01 9.08
CA ILE A 62 -3.06 7.75 10.28
C ILE A 62 -3.05 8.96 11.22
N PHE A 63 -3.13 10.19 10.70
CA PHE A 63 -3.23 11.39 11.55
C PHE A 63 -4.52 11.40 12.39
N LEU A 64 -5.61 10.84 11.89
CA LEU A 64 -6.92 10.78 12.55
C LEU A 64 -7.06 9.62 13.55
N TRP A 65 -6.14 8.66 13.55
CA TRP A 65 -6.25 7.49 14.43
C TRP A 65 -6.19 7.87 15.92
N PRO A 66 -6.83 7.10 16.82
CA PRO A 66 -6.72 7.28 18.27
C PRO A 66 -5.37 6.74 18.81
N ALA A 67 -4.26 7.16 18.21
CA ALA A 67 -2.89 6.76 18.58
C ALA A 67 -2.15 7.95 19.22
N PRO A 68 -1.24 7.71 20.19
CA PRO A 68 -0.40 8.76 20.75
C PRO A 68 0.39 9.51 19.68
N ALA A 69 0.56 10.83 19.84
CA ALA A 69 1.27 11.66 18.85
C ALA A 69 2.69 11.16 18.53
N ARG A 70 3.39 10.61 19.54
CA ARG A 70 4.73 10.02 19.41
C ARG A 70 4.78 8.79 18.49
N ASP A 71 3.67 8.05 18.35
CA ASP A 71 3.59 6.84 17.52
C ASP A 71 3.27 7.18 16.05
N LYS A 72 2.72 8.38 15.77
CA LYS A 72 2.30 8.79 14.42
C LYS A 72 3.44 8.80 13.40
N ARG A 73 4.58 9.38 13.76
CA ARG A 73 5.75 9.43 12.85
C ARG A 73 6.30 8.03 12.56
N PRO A 74 6.55 7.17 13.57
CA PRO A 74 6.88 5.76 13.34
C PRO A 74 5.88 5.03 12.45
N LEU A 75 4.57 5.21 12.68
CA LEU A 75 3.52 4.62 11.85
C LEU A 75 3.58 5.08 10.39
N LEU A 76 3.83 6.37 10.14
CA LEU A 76 4.01 6.89 8.78
C LEU A 76 5.27 6.36 8.10
N ILE A 77 6.37 6.18 8.85
CA ILE A 77 7.61 5.57 8.32
C ILE A 77 7.34 4.10 7.93
N LEU A 78 6.70 3.33 8.81
CA LEU A 78 6.32 1.94 8.53
C LEU A 78 5.31 1.85 7.38
N TRP A 79 4.38 2.80 7.28
CA TRP A 79 3.46 2.89 6.16
C TRP A 79 4.21 3.15 4.85
N GLY A 80 5.15 4.09 4.83
CA GLY A 80 6.01 4.33 3.66
C GLY A 80 6.79 3.08 3.24
N ALA A 81 7.37 2.35 4.20
CA ALA A 81 8.05 1.09 3.93
C ALA A 81 7.09 0.02 3.36
N LYS A 82 5.88 -0.08 3.90
CA LYS A 82 4.83 -0.97 3.37
C LYS A 82 4.40 -0.59 1.97
N CYS A 83 4.17 0.68 1.67
CA CYS A 83 3.84 1.12 0.32
C CYS A 83 4.96 0.79 -0.68
N LEU A 84 6.22 0.98 -0.30
CA LEU A 84 7.37 0.61 -1.13
C LEU A 84 7.39 -0.90 -1.43
N VAL A 85 7.08 -1.73 -0.44
CA VAL A 85 7.02 -3.19 -0.64
C VAL A 85 5.80 -3.59 -1.44
N THR A 86 4.61 -3.07 -1.11
CA THR A 86 3.33 -3.41 -1.74
C THR A 86 3.25 -2.98 -3.21
N LEU A 87 3.69 -1.76 -3.54
CA LEU A 87 3.61 -1.21 -4.89
C LEU A 87 4.91 -1.36 -5.69
N GLY A 88 6.05 -1.54 -5.02
CA GLY A 88 7.36 -1.72 -5.67
C GLY A 88 7.80 -3.18 -5.70
N PHE A 89 8.28 -3.69 -4.57
CA PHE A 89 8.91 -5.03 -4.52
C PHE A 89 7.95 -6.18 -4.86
N MET A 90 6.69 -6.09 -4.41
CA MET A 90 5.68 -7.09 -4.74
C MET A 90 5.36 -7.12 -6.23
N LEU A 91 5.48 -6.00 -6.93
CA LEU A 91 5.27 -5.97 -8.38
C LEU A 91 6.33 -6.79 -9.12
N LEU A 92 7.59 -6.76 -8.66
CA LEU A 92 8.66 -7.63 -9.17
C LEU A 92 8.39 -9.11 -8.86
N TYR A 93 7.84 -9.39 -7.68
CA TYR A 93 7.50 -10.74 -7.26
C TYR A 93 6.36 -11.31 -8.12
N GLU A 94 5.31 -10.53 -8.34
CA GLU A 94 4.15 -10.80 -9.20
C GLU A 94 4.52 -11.02 -10.68
N TRP A 95 5.50 -10.27 -11.18
CA TRP A 95 6.04 -10.49 -12.51
C TRP A 95 6.59 -11.92 -12.68
N HIS A 96 7.25 -12.44 -11.65
CA HIS A 96 7.89 -13.75 -11.69
C HIS A 96 6.92 -14.89 -11.31
N TYR A 97 6.07 -14.70 -10.29
CA TYR A 97 5.21 -15.72 -9.71
C TYR A 97 3.72 -15.45 -9.97
N GLY A 98 2.94 -16.49 -10.27
CA GLY A 98 1.48 -16.40 -10.23
C GLY A 98 1.00 -16.48 -8.79
N LEU A 99 0.15 -15.54 -8.36
CA LEU A 99 -0.33 -15.45 -6.98
C LEU A 99 -1.82 -15.76 -6.87
N ASP A 100 -2.21 -16.41 -5.78
CA ASP A 100 -3.62 -16.63 -5.42
C ASP A 100 -4.39 -15.31 -5.30
N ALA A 101 -3.69 -14.22 -4.98
CA ALA A 101 -4.20 -12.86 -4.98
C ALA A 101 -4.92 -12.46 -6.29
N TYR A 102 -4.47 -12.98 -7.44
CA TYR A 102 -5.12 -12.74 -8.72
C TYR A 102 -6.49 -13.40 -8.79
N MET A 103 -6.58 -14.63 -8.30
CA MET A 103 -7.84 -15.36 -8.24
C MET A 103 -8.82 -14.67 -7.28
N TYR A 104 -8.37 -14.26 -6.09
CA TYR A 104 -9.22 -13.56 -5.13
C TYR A 104 -9.78 -12.26 -5.73
N PHE A 105 -8.93 -11.50 -6.42
CA PHE A 105 -9.35 -10.25 -7.07
C PHE A 105 -10.26 -10.48 -8.27
N ASP A 106 -9.95 -11.45 -9.13
CA ASP A 106 -10.74 -11.72 -10.33
C ASP A 106 -12.14 -12.22 -9.97
N GLN A 107 -12.23 -13.19 -9.05
CA GLN A 107 -13.49 -13.74 -8.58
C GLN A 107 -14.32 -12.73 -7.79
N SER A 108 -13.69 -11.77 -7.09
CA SER A 108 -14.44 -10.74 -6.37
C SER A 108 -15.16 -9.76 -7.29
N ARG A 109 -14.88 -9.75 -8.60
CA ARG A 109 -15.61 -8.93 -9.59
C ARG A 109 -16.85 -9.62 -10.14
N ALA A 110 -17.12 -10.88 -9.76
CA ALA A 110 -18.33 -11.58 -10.17
C ALA A 110 -19.59 -10.86 -9.66
N GLN A 111 -20.67 -10.90 -10.44
CA GLN A 111 -21.90 -10.14 -10.17
C GLN A 111 -22.69 -10.61 -8.94
N ILE A 112 -22.45 -11.84 -8.49
CA ILE A 112 -23.18 -12.43 -7.36
C ILE A 112 -22.37 -12.23 -6.09
N SER A 113 -23.02 -11.74 -5.03
CA SER A 113 -22.38 -11.53 -3.74
C SER A 113 -21.89 -12.86 -3.13
N PRO A 114 -20.58 -13.02 -2.88
CA PRO A 114 -20.00 -14.24 -2.30
C PRO A 114 -20.11 -14.25 -0.76
N LEU A 115 -20.79 -13.28 -0.15
CA LEU A 115 -20.81 -13.12 1.31
C LEU A 115 -21.49 -14.29 2.04
N HIS A 116 -22.44 -14.96 1.38
CA HIS A 116 -23.09 -16.15 1.92
C HIS A 116 -22.14 -17.35 2.06
N ASP A 117 -21.02 -17.33 1.33
CA ASP A 117 -19.98 -18.36 1.40
C ASP A 117 -18.93 -18.09 2.48
N MET A 118 -18.95 -16.91 3.12
CA MET A 118 -18.00 -16.60 4.19
C MET A 118 -18.27 -17.46 5.43
N GLY A 119 -17.20 -17.88 6.10
CA GLY A 119 -17.33 -18.72 7.28
C GLY A 119 -16.02 -19.14 7.93
N TRP A 120 -16.14 -19.77 9.09
CA TRP A 120 -15.01 -20.36 9.80
C TRP A 120 -14.38 -21.48 8.97
N GLY A 121 -13.05 -21.44 8.82
CA GLY A 121 -12.29 -22.41 8.00
C GLY A 121 -12.34 -22.16 6.49
N ARG A 122 -13.08 -21.16 6.00
CA ARG A 122 -13.25 -20.84 4.57
C ARG A 122 -12.37 -19.67 4.14
N GLY A 123 -11.04 -19.85 4.24
CA GLY A 123 -10.06 -18.77 4.04
C GLY A 123 -10.17 -18.10 2.67
N THR A 124 -10.27 -18.89 1.60
CA THR A 124 -10.40 -18.41 0.22
C THR A 124 -11.67 -17.60 0.01
N GLU A 125 -12.82 -18.11 0.44
CA GLU A 125 -14.11 -17.42 0.29
C GLU A 125 -14.18 -16.17 1.15
N ASN A 126 -13.56 -16.18 2.33
CA ASN A 126 -13.43 -14.99 3.15
C ASN A 126 -12.61 -13.90 2.45
N LEU A 127 -11.50 -14.25 1.80
CA LEU A 127 -10.70 -13.27 1.04
C LEU A 127 -11.44 -12.73 -0.18
N ILE A 128 -12.13 -13.59 -0.93
CA ILE A 128 -12.99 -13.18 -2.05
C ILE A 128 -14.10 -12.25 -1.55
N GLY A 129 -14.74 -12.57 -0.43
CA GLY A 129 -15.77 -11.74 0.20
C GLY A 129 -15.26 -10.36 0.62
N LEU A 130 -14.09 -10.30 1.26
CA LEU A 130 -13.46 -9.02 1.63
C LEU A 130 -13.07 -8.18 0.40
N ALA A 131 -12.53 -8.82 -0.63
CA ALA A 131 -12.23 -8.16 -1.90
C ALA A 131 -13.50 -7.64 -2.59
N TRP A 132 -14.59 -8.41 -2.53
CA TRP A 132 -15.89 -8.02 -3.08
C TRP A 132 -16.46 -6.80 -2.35
N ILE A 133 -16.40 -6.78 -1.02
CA ILE A 133 -16.83 -5.63 -0.20
C ILE A 133 -16.06 -4.38 -0.61
N GLN A 134 -14.74 -4.47 -0.75
CA GLN A 134 -13.95 -3.32 -1.16
C GLN A 134 -14.35 -2.84 -2.57
N SER A 135 -14.47 -3.76 -3.54
CA SER A 135 -14.85 -3.43 -4.91
C SER A 135 -16.29 -2.88 -5.05
N SER A 136 -17.12 -3.08 -4.02
CA SER A 136 -18.45 -2.48 -3.96
C SER A 136 -18.44 -1.02 -3.50
N ILE A 137 -17.34 -0.56 -2.88
CA ILE A 137 -17.18 0.79 -2.34
C ILE A 137 -16.24 1.63 -3.20
N LEU A 138 -15.17 1.01 -3.71
CA LEU A 138 -14.14 1.63 -4.52
C LEU A 138 -14.19 1.06 -5.95
N PRO A 139 -13.66 1.79 -6.95
CA PRO A 139 -13.39 1.22 -8.26
C PRO A 139 -12.61 -0.11 -8.13
N PRO A 140 -12.86 -1.08 -9.04
CA PRO A 140 -12.19 -2.37 -8.99
C PRO A 140 -10.70 -2.22 -9.31
N SER A 141 -9.90 -1.97 -8.27
CA SER A 141 -8.45 -1.84 -8.36
C SER A 141 -7.72 -2.90 -7.54
N TYR A 142 -6.83 -3.63 -8.22
CA TYR A 142 -5.99 -4.65 -7.61
C TYR A 142 -4.94 -4.02 -6.69
N HIS A 143 -4.28 -2.95 -7.12
CA HIS A 143 -3.31 -2.24 -6.29
C HIS A 143 -3.97 -1.60 -5.07
N ALA A 144 -5.17 -1.01 -5.21
CA ALA A 144 -5.91 -0.47 -4.06
C ALA A 144 -6.28 -1.58 -3.06
N LEU A 145 -6.67 -2.77 -3.54
CA LEU A 145 -6.93 -3.94 -2.70
C LEU A 145 -5.70 -4.36 -1.90
N LYS A 146 -4.54 -4.51 -2.56
CA LYS A 146 -3.28 -4.82 -1.88
C LYS A 146 -2.93 -3.78 -0.81
N VAL A 147 -3.13 -2.50 -1.12
CA VAL A 147 -2.87 -1.38 -0.21
C VAL A 147 -3.78 -1.43 1.02
N SER A 148 -5.06 -1.77 0.86
CA SER A 148 -5.96 -1.97 2.00
C SER A 148 -5.51 -3.11 2.91
N PHE A 149 -5.13 -4.27 2.34
CA PHE A 149 -4.60 -5.40 3.12
C PHE A 149 -3.26 -5.05 3.79
N ALA A 150 -2.40 -4.28 3.12
CA ALA A 150 -1.17 -3.78 3.73
C ALA A 150 -1.44 -2.87 4.93
N MET A 151 -2.50 -2.06 4.88
CA MET A 151 -2.95 -1.24 6.00
C MET A 151 -3.48 -2.09 7.16
N VAL A 152 -4.27 -3.14 6.88
CA VAL A 152 -4.69 -4.11 7.90
C VAL A 152 -3.48 -4.77 8.57
N GLY A 153 -2.44 -5.11 7.79
CA GLY A 153 -1.16 -5.59 8.31
C GLY A 153 -0.47 -4.58 9.24
N LEU A 154 -0.45 -3.29 8.87
CA LEU A 154 0.11 -2.23 9.72
C LEU A 154 -0.68 -2.06 11.03
N VAL A 155 -2.01 -2.05 10.96
CA VAL A 155 -2.88 -1.99 12.14
C VAL A 155 -2.60 -3.17 13.06
N SER A 156 -2.47 -4.37 12.51
CA SER A 156 -2.16 -5.58 13.28
C SER A 156 -0.83 -5.45 14.01
N VAL A 157 0.24 -5.04 13.31
CA VAL A 157 1.56 -4.76 13.91
C VAL A 157 1.45 -3.73 15.04
N TYR A 158 0.72 -2.64 14.82
CA TYR A 158 0.56 -1.59 15.81
C TYR A 158 -0.20 -2.09 17.06
N LEU A 159 -1.29 -2.83 16.87
CA LEU A 159 -2.05 -3.42 17.98
C LEU A 159 -1.19 -4.41 18.78
N THR A 160 -0.40 -5.25 18.12
CA THR A 160 0.56 -6.14 18.78
C THR A 160 1.59 -5.34 19.59
N TYR A 161 2.15 -4.28 19.03
CA TYR A 161 3.06 -3.38 19.74
C TYR A 161 2.39 -2.76 20.98
N ARG A 162 1.17 -2.22 20.85
CA ARG A 162 0.44 -1.63 21.99
C ARG A 162 0.12 -2.66 23.07
N GLY A 163 -0.23 -3.89 22.67
CA GLY A 163 -0.39 -5.01 23.59
C GLY A 163 0.90 -5.32 24.36
N ALA A 164 2.03 -5.38 23.68
CA ALA A 164 3.33 -5.63 24.29
C ALA A 164 3.76 -4.53 25.26
N VAL A 165 3.54 -3.25 24.91
CA VAL A 165 3.77 -2.11 25.82
C VAL A 165 2.91 -2.24 27.07
N ARG A 166 1.64 -2.61 26.92
CA ARG A 166 0.72 -2.77 28.06
C ARG A 166 1.12 -3.93 28.97
N PHE A 167 1.63 -5.02 28.39
CA PHE A 167 2.12 -6.20 29.11
C PHE A 167 3.43 -5.92 29.86
N ARG A 168 4.38 -5.24 29.22
CA ARG A 168 5.70 -4.93 29.82
C ARG A 168 5.65 -3.79 30.83
N GLY A 169 4.65 -2.91 30.75
CA GLY A 169 4.59 -1.69 31.58
C GLY A 169 5.59 -0.61 31.16
N GLU A 170 6.38 -0.86 30.12
CA GLU A 170 7.38 0.03 29.57
C GLU A 170 7.15 0.20 28.08
N GLU A 171 7.50 1.38 27.57
CA GLU A 171 7.35 1.69 26.17
C GLU A 171 8.70 1.79 25.48
N ASP A 172 8.88 0.96 24.47
CA ASP A 172 10.06 0.98 23.61
C ASP A 172 9.63 0.96 22.14
N ILE A 173 9.73 2.13 21.49
CA ILE A 173 9.35 2.29 20.08
C ILE A 173 10.17 1.42 19.13
N ARG A 174 11.34 0.94 19.55
CA ARG A 174 12.16 0.01 18.76
C ARG A 174 11.42 -1.29 18.50
N LEU A 175 10.57 -1.72 19.44
CA LEU A 175 9.74 -2.91 19.27
C LEU A 175 8.76 -2.75 18.10
N LEU A 176 8.17 -1.56 17.92
CA LEU A 176 7.29 -1.28 16.78
C LEU A 176 8.05 -1.41 15.46
N TYR A 177 9.28 -0.87 15.38
CA TYR A 177 10.11 -1.00 14.18
C TYR A 177 10.54 -2.43 13.91
N VAL A 178 10.95 -3.18 14.95
CA VAL A 178 11.31 -4.59 14.80
C VAL A 178 10.13 -5.39 14.26
N LEU A 179 8.94 -5.23 14.81
CA LEU A 179 7.74 -5.92 14.33
C LEU A 179 7.36 -5.49 12.91
N GLY A 180 7.38 -4.19 12.61
CA GLY A 180 6.93 -3.64 11.33
C GLY A 180 7.92 -3.82 10.18
N LEU A 181 9.22 -3.91 10.46
CA LEU A 181 10.28 -4.07 9.47
C LEU A 181 10.87 -5.49 9.43
N PHE A 182 10.37 -6.40 10.27
CA PHE A 182 10.78 -7.80 10.19
C PHE A 182 10.48 -8.32 8.77
N PRO A 183 11.46 -8.85 8.01
CA PRO A 183 11.29 -9.08 6.57
C PRO A 183 10.07 -9.93 6.22
N SER A 184 9.83 -11.00 6.98
CA SER A 184 8.66 -11.87 6.76
C SER A 184 7.34 -11.15 7.01
N ILE A 185 7.25 -10.34 8.07
CA ILE A 185 6.02 -9.58 8.37
C ILE A 185 5.83 -8.52 7.30
N LEU A 186 6.87 -7.72 7.04
CA LEU A 186 6.81 -6.63 6.08
C LEU A 186 6.39 -7.11 4.69
N PHE A 187 6.96 -8.22 4.21
CA PHE A 187 6.66 -8.77 2.89
C PHE A 187 5.27 -9.42 2.84
N TRP A 188 5.00 -10.42 3.68
CA TRP A 188 3.75 -11.19 3.57
C TRP A 188 2.51 -10.45 4.02
N SER A 189 2.64 -9.42 4.87
CA SER A 189 1.52 -8.52 5.20
C SER A 189 1.42 -7.29 4.29
N SER A 190 2.01 -7.35 3.09
CA SER A 190 1.96 -6.31 2.05
C SER A 190 1.22 -6.75 0.79
N ILE A 191 0.53 -7.90 0.85
CA ILE A 191 -0.36 -8.44 -0.19
C ILE A 191 -1.59 -9.07 0.48
N LEU A 192 -2.60 -9.45 -0.31
CA LEU A 192 -3.71 -10.28 0.16
C LEU A 192 -3.39 -11.77 -0.01
N GLY A 193 -3.78 -12.59 0.95
CA GLY A 193 -3.39 -14.00 1.06
C GLY A 193 -2.42 -14.22 2.20
#